data_AF-A0A544U8B9-F1
#
_entry.id   AF-A0A544U8B9-F1
#
_cell.length_a   1.000
_cell.length_b   1.000
_cell.length_c   1.000
_cell.angle_alpha   90.00
_cell.angle_beta   90.00
_cell.angle_gamma   90.00
#
_symmetry.space_group_name_H-M   'P 1'
#
loop_
_entity.id
_entity.type
_entity.pdbx_description
1 polymer ?
#
loop_
_entity_poly.entity_id
_entity_poly.type
_entity_poly.pdbx_seq_one_letter_code
_entity_poly.pdbx_strand_id
1 'polypeptide(L)'
;MELNKFQELSKRTMPFKGEPKNNIEYENGLTNYAMGLIGECAEVLSAANERDATLKELGDVSHYAFGILTLLGEKYEPLDNYFVEGSKEKLIDKIIILSGEISEQVKKFVFHRHELNSSKVKIALKMLIKNLIVLAEKYETTLEEICEMNIDKLKKRYPESFNVEDSKKRVDTVQ
;
A
#
# COMPACT_ATOMS: atom_id res chain seq x y z
N MET A 1 4.84 3.12 -15.23
CA MET A 1 3.43 3.64 -15.32
C MET A 1 3.19 4.82 -14.36
N GLU A 2 2.36 5.83 -14.70
CA GLU A 2 2.01 6.92 -13.74
C GLU A 2 1.33 6.41 -12.45
N LEU A 3 1.69 6.97 -11.29
CA LEU A 3 1.18 6.53 -9.98
C LEU A 3 -0.36 6.66 -9.83
N ASN A 4 -0.97 7.69 -10.41
CA ASN A 4 -2.43 7.80 -10.41
C ASN A 4 -3.11 6.75 -11.30
N LYS A 5 -2.44 6.29 -12.37
CA LYS A 5 -2.90 5.15 -13.16
C LYS A 5 -2.77 3.84 -12.38
N PHE A 6 -1.71 3.68 -11.59
CA PHE A 6 -1.57 2.56 -10.66
C PHE A 6 -2.72 2.52 -9.64
N GLN A 7 -3.06 3.67 -9.04
CA GLN A 7 -4.17 3.78 -8.09
C GLN A 7 -5.48 3.25 -8.68
N GLU A 8 -5.81 3.67 -9.90
CA GLU A 8 -7.02 3.21 -10.59
C GLU A 8 -6.99 1.72 -10.91
N LEU A 9 -5.86 1.19 -11.41
CA LEU A 9 -5.75 -0.23 -11.74
C LEU A 9 -5.79 -1.14 -10.50
N SER A 10 -5.30 -0.67 -9.37
CA SER A 10 -5.31 -1.40 -8.10
C SER A 10 -6.73 -1.73 -7.63
N LYS A 11 -7.74 -0.92 -7.99
CA LYS A 11 -9.16 -1.17 -7.66
C LYS A 11 -9.64 -2.56 -8.06
N ARG A 12 -9.07 -3.19 -9.10
CA ARG A 12 -9.45 -4.55 -9.54
C ARG A 12 -9.34 -5.61 -8.45
N THR A 13 -8.41 -5.46 -7.52
CA THR A 13 -8.17 -6.43 -6.44
C THR A 13 -8.52 -5.90 -5.06
N MET A 14 -9.06 -4.67 -4.98
CA MET A 14 -9.61 -4.13 -3.74
C MET A 14 -10.93 -4.80 -3.36
N PRO A 15 -11.24 -4.94 -2.06
CA PRO A 15 -12.59 -5.19 -1.58
C PRO A 15 -13.56 -4.18 -2.19
N PHE A 16 -14.71 -4.67 -2.65
CA PHE A 16 -15.75 -3.83 -3.27
C PHE A 16 -15.26 -2.97 -4.45
N LYS A 17 -14.14 -3.36 -5.09
CA LYS A 17 -13.46 -2.58 -6.13
C LYS A 17 -13.09 -1.15 -5.71
N GLY A 18 -12.87 -0.93 -4.41
CA GLY A 18 -12.58 0.39 -3.85
C GLY A 18 -13.80 1.30 -3.68
N GLU A 19 -15.01 0.80 -3.93
CA GLU A 19 -16.27 1.55 -3.85
C GLU A 19 -17.22 0.92 -2.81
N PRO A 20 -16.94 1.08 -1.50
CA PRO A 20 -17.84 0.57 -0.46
C PRO A 20 -19.20 1.28 -0.52
N LYS A 21 -20.29 0.53 -0.40
CA LYS A 21 -21.67 1.03 -0.56
C LYS A 21 -22.32 1.48 0.74
N ASN A 22 -21.71 1.17 1.88
CA ASN A 22 -22.20 1.48 3.20
C ASN A 22 -21.05 1.55 4.22
N ASN A 23 -21.35 2.03 5.43
CA ASN A 23 -20.34 2.21 6.47
C ASN A 23 -19.67 0.90 6.92
N ILE A 24 -20.38 -0.24 6.88
CA ILE A 24 -19.80 -1.53 7.26
C ILE A 24 -18.73 -1.95 6.24
N GLU A 25 -19.03 -1.84 4.94
CA GLU A 25 -18.07 -2.12 3.88
C GLU A 25 -16.87 -1.16 3.93
N TYR A 26 -17.11 0.11 4.25
CA TYR A 26 -16.06 1.12 4.40
C TYR A 26 -15.13 0.83 5.59
N GLU A 27 -15.68 0.57 6.77
CA GLU A 27 -14.91 0.20 7.97
C GLU A 27 -14.13 -1.10 7.76
N ASN A 28 -14.73 -2.10 7.12
CA ASN A 28 -14.06 -3.37 6.78
C ASN A 28 -12.95 -3.17 5.76
N GLY A 29 -13.18 -2.38 4.71
CA GLY A 29 -12.20 -2.05 3.68
C GLY A 29 -10.98 -1.35 4.29
N LEU A 30 -11.22 -0.31 5.10
CA LEU A 30 -10.16 0.43 5.77
C LEU A 30 -9.36 -0.44 6.75
N THR A 31 -10.05 -1.27 7.55
CA THR A 31 -9.40 -2.16 8.51
C THR A 31 -8.52 -3.18 7.78
N ASN A 32 -9.06 -3.83 6.75
CA ASN A 32 -8.31 -4.80 5.94
C ASN A 32 -7.05 -4.15 5.36
N TYR A 33 -7.19 -2.97 4.75
CA TYR A 33 -6.07 -2.32 4.08
C TYR A 33 -5.02 -1.78 5.07
N ALA A 34 -5.44 -1.30 6.24
CA ALA A 34 -4.51 -0.90 7.29
C ALA A 34 -3.72 -2.08 7.87
N MET A 35 -4.37 -3.24 8.04
CA MET A 35 -3.71 -4.48 8.47
C MET A 35 -2.75 -5.02 7.39
N GLY A 36 -3.16 -4.99 6.12
CA GLY A 36 -2.30 -5.36 5.00
C GLY A 36 -1.07 -4.46 4.93
N LEU A 37 -1.26 -3.14 4.97
CA LEU A 37 -0.17 -2.16 4.88
C LEU A 37 0.93 -2.41 5.92
N ILE A 38 0.57 -2.60 7.20
CA ILE A 38 1.57 -2.85 8.25
C ILE A 38 2.26 -4.20 8.08
N GLY A 39 1.53 -5.23 7.62
CA GLY A 39 2.10 -6.55 7.31
C GLY A 39 3.15 -6.47 6.22
N GLU A 40 2.81 -5.88 5.07
CA GLU A 40 3.73 -5.76 3.94
C GLU A 40 4.95 -4.88 4.27
N CYS A 41 4.78 -3.83 5.10
CA CYS A 41 5.92 -3.05 5.59
C CYS A 41 6.89 -3.89 6.43
N ALA A 42 6.40 -4.85 7.22
CA ALA A 42 7.25 -5.78 7.96
C ALA A 42 7.90 -6.85 7.04
N GLU A 43 7.24 -7.25 5.96
CA GLU A 43 7.82 -8.13 4.94
C GLU A 43 8.98 -7.45 4.21
N VAL A 44 8.88 -6.14 3.90
CA VAL A 44 10.00 -5.34 3.36
C VAL A 44 11.23 -5.41 4.28
N LEU A 45 11.05 -5.28 5.60
CA LEU A 45 12.15 -5.43 6.55
C LEU A 45 12.76 -6.83 6.53
N SER A 46 11.91 -7.85 6.45
CA SER A 46 12.36 -9.25 6.38
C SER A 46 13.14 -9.54 5.09
N ALA A 47 12.74 -8.91 3.98
CA ALA A 47 13.35 -9.07 2.67
C ALA A 47 14.55 -8.15 2.40
N ALA A 48 14.93 -7.27 3.34
CA ALA A 48 15.84 -6.13 3.08
C ALA A 48 17.20 -6.48 2.45
N ASN A 49 17.68 -7.71 2.64
CA ASN A 49 18.95 -8.22 2.10
C ASN A 49 18.83 -8.82 0.69
N GLU A 50 17.61 -9.03 0.19
CA GLU A 50 17.32 -9.58 -1.13
C GLU A 50 16.58 -8.54 -1.96
N ARG A 51 17.26 -7.98 -2.96
CA ARG A 51 16.73 -6.86 -3.77
C ARG A 51 15.37 -7.20 -4.38
N ASP A 52 15.25 -8.32 -5.09
CA ASP A 52 14.03 -8.62 -5.85
C ASP A 52 12.85 -8.95 -4.92
N ALA A 53 13.12 -9.63 -3.81
CA ALA A 53 12.12 -9.84 -2.75
C ALA A 53 11.67 -8.49 -2.16
N THR A 54 12.61 -7.60 -1.85
CA THR A 54 12.28 -6.25 -1.35
C THR A 54 11.40 -5.49 -2.34
N LEU A 55 11.76 -5.46 -3.63
CA LEU A 55 10.97 -4.75 -4.65
C LEU A 55 9.54 -5.31 -4.77
N LYS A 56 9.37 -6.63 -4.67
CA LYS A 56 8.06 -7.26 -4.66
C LYS A 56 7.21 -6.76 -3.48
N GLU A 57 7.77 -6.72 -2.27
CA GLU A 57 7.02 -6.27 -1.08
C GLU A 57 6.79 -4.76 -1.09
N LEU A 58 7.69 -3.95 -1.67
CA LEU A 58 7.42 -2.52 -1.90
C LEU A 58 6.21 -2.30 -2.83
N GLY A 59 6.02 -3.19 -3.81
CA GLY A 59 4.83 -3.19 -4.65
C GLY A 59 3.55 -3.51 -3.85
N ASP A 60 3.63 -4.46 -2.92
CA ASP A 60 2.48 -4.82 -2.06
C ASP A 60 2.16 -3.71 -1.05
N VAL A 61 3.17 -3.08 -0.44
CA VAL A 61 3.01 -1.85 0.36
C VAL A 61 2.31 -0.75 -0.46
N SER A 62 2.72 -0.57 -1.72
CA SER A 62 2.11 0.42 -2.61
C SER A 62 0.63 0.11 -2.86
N HIS A 63 0.28 -1.15 -3.12
CA HIS A 63 -1.11 -1.55 -3.34
C HIS A 63 -2.00 -1.16 -2.15
N TYR A 64 -1.57 -1.46 -0.92
CA TYR A 64 -2.34 -1.08 0.26
C TYR A 64 -2.33 0.43 0.51
N ALA A 65 -1.20 1.12 0.36
CA ALA A 65 -1.14 2.57 0.59
C ALA A 65 -2.07 3.36 -0.36
N PHE A 66 -2.00 3.08 -1.66
CA PHE A 66 -2.87 3.71 -2.65
C PHE A 66 -4.33 3.24 -2.53
N GLY A 67 -4.56 2.02 -2.06
CA GLY A 67 -5.91 1.55 -1.74
C GLY A 67 -6.54 2.31 -0.57
N ILE A 68 -5.78 2.65 0.48
CA ILE A 68 -6.32 3.49 1.56
C ILE A 68 -6.65 4.89 1.02
N LEU A 69 -5.80 5.50 0.18
CA LEU A 69 -6.15 6.78 -0.48
C LEU A 69 -7.48 6.66 -1.25
N THR A 70 -7.65 5.57 -2.00
CA THR A 70 -8.88 5.29 -2.75
C THR A 70 -10.09 5.18 -1.83
N LEU A 71 -9.99 4.44 -0.73
CA LEU A 71 -11.06 4.31 0.25
C LEU A 71 -11.41 5.66 0.89
N LEU A 72 -10.43 6.53 1.12
CA LEU A 72 -10.64 7.89 1.61
C LEU A 72 -11.27 8.84 0.57
N GLY A 73 -11.50 8.37 -0.67
CA GLY A 73 -11.98 9.21 -1.78
C GLY A 73 -10.93 10.18 -2.31
N GLU A 74 -9.64 9.89 -2.07
CA GLU A 74 -8.53 10.78 -2.39
C GLU A 74 -7.75 10.29 -3.60
N LYS A 75 -7.35 11.23 -4.45
CA LYS A 75 -6.37 10.99 -5.51
C LYS A 75 -4.96 11.21 -4.95
N TYR A 76 -3.98 10.45 -5.41
CA TYR A 76 -2.60 10.69 -5.00
C TYR A 76 -2.07 12.03 -5.55
N GLU A 77 -1.52 12.81 -4.62
CA GLU A 77 -0.78 14.03 -4.88
C GLU A 77 0.52 14.02 -4.08
N PRO A 78 1.67 14.37 -4.70
CA PRO A 78 2.95 14.48 -4.01
C PRO A 78 2.92 15.47 -2.85
N LEU A 79 3.83 15.26 -1.88
CA LEU A 79 4.02 16.16 -0.75
C LEU A 79 5.34 16.93 -0.94
N ASP A 80 5.25 18.18 -1.40
CA ASP A 80 6.42 18.97 -1.79
C ASP A 80 7.32 19.35 -0.61
N ASN A 81 6.73 19.58 0.57
CA ASN A 81 7.45 20.05 1.76
C ASN A 81 7.94 18.91 2.68
N TYR A 82 8.15 17.71 2.13
CA TYR A 82 8.64 16.55 2.88
C TYR A 82 9.86 15.95 2.20
N PHE A 83 11.03 16.20 2.80
CA PHE A 83 12.31 15.70 2.33
C PHE A 83 12.61 14.35 2.98
N VAL A 84 13.00 13.40 2.14
CA VAL A 84 13.35 12.05 2.57
C VAL A 84 14.82 11.83 2.33
N GLU A 85 15.53 11.51 3.40
CA GLU A 85 16.94 11.15 3.41
C GLU A 85 17.19 9.99 4.37
N GLY A 86 18.37 9.38 4.25
CA GLY A 86 18.82 8.27 5.10
C GLY A 86 19.34 7.07 4.32
N SER A 87 19.77 6.05 5.04
CA SER A 87 20.11 4.73 4.50
C SER A 87 18.83 3.93 4.20
N LYS A 88 18.94 2.78 3.50
CA LYS A 88 17.79 1.92 3.19
C LYS A 88 17.06 1.49 4.47
N GLU A 89 17.81 1.11 5.48
CA GLU A 89 17.30 0.66 6.79
C GLU A 89 16.46 1.76 7.44
N LYS A 90 16.96 3.00 7.47
CA LYS A 90 16.21 4.13 8.04
C LYS A 90 14.91 4.43 7.27
N LEU A 91 14.88 4.21 5.97
CA LEU A 91 13.66 4.38 5.18
C LEU A 91 12.66 3.26 5.44
N ILE A 92 13.13 2.02 5.61
CA ILE A 92 12.32 0.87 5.99
C ILE A 92 11.70 1.10 7.38
N ASP A 93 12.48 1.56 8.36
CA ASP A 93 11.97 1.93 9.68
C ASP A 93 10.87 2.99 9.60
N LYS A 94 11.07 4.01 8.74
CA LYS A 94 10.09 5.08 8.55
C LYS A 94 8.77 4.57 7.98
N ILE A 95 8.77 3.71 6.95
CA ILE A 95 7.51 3.19 6.38
C ILE A 95 6.77 2.31 7.41
N ILE A 96 7.48 1.55 8.24
CA ILE A 96 6.89 0.77 9.33
C ILE A 96 6.23 1.69 10.36
N ILE A 97 6.94 2.71 10.84
CA ILE A 97 6.41 3.69 11.80
C ILE A 97 5.15 4.37 11.25
N LEU A 98 5.20 4.83 10.00
CA LEU A 98 4.06 5.50 9.34
C LEU A 98 2.87 4.54 9.16
N SER A 99 3.10 3.28 8.78
CA SER A 99 2.05 2.26 8.70
C SER A 99 1.38 2.01 10.05
N GLY A 100 2.16 2.00 11.14
CA GLY A 100 1.67 1.89 12.51
C GLY A 100 0.80 3.08 12.91
N GLU A 101 1.20 4.30 12.56
CA GLU A 101 0.39 5.50 12.81
C GLU A 101 -0.95 5.46 12.06
N ILE A 102 -0.95 5.02 10.80
CA ILE A 102 -2.16 4.83 9.99
C ILE A 102 -3.08 3.79 10.64
N SER A 103 -2.53 2.63 10.99
CA SER A 103 -3.25 1.55 11.66
C SER A 103 -3.87 2.01 12.99
N GLU A 104 -3.14 2.81 13.78
CA GLU A 104 -3.66 3.37 15.03
C GLU A 104 -4.85 4.31 14.79
N GLN A 105 -4.83 5.14 13.74
CA GLN A 105 -5.97 5.99 13.40
C GLN A 105 -7.19 5.16 12.97
N VAL A 106 -6.98 4.15 12.13
CA VAL A 106 -8.06 3.25 11.68
C VAL A 106 -8.65 2.48 12.86
N LYS A 107 -7.82 1.97 13.76
CA LYS A 107 -8.27 1.29 14.98
C LYS A 107 -9.12 2.20 15.86
N LYS A 108 -8.69 3.44 16.09
CA LYS A 108 -9.46 4.43 16.87
C LYS A 108 -10.81 4.75 16.23
N PHE A 109 -10.83 4.89 14.91
CA PHE A 109 -12.06 5.11 14.15
C PHE A 109 -13.03 3.91 14.27
N VAL A 110 -12.57 2.72 13.87
CA VAL A 110 -13.44 1.54 13.74
C VAL A 110 -13.82 0.92 15.09
N PHE A 111 -12.86 0.74 15.99
CA PHE A 111 -13.08 -0.03 17.22
C PHE A 111 -13.33 0.84 18.45
N HIS A 112 -12.84 2.08 18.48
CA HIS A 112 -13.10 3.01 19.58
C HIS A 112 -14.20 4.04 19.24
N ARG A 113 -14.74 4.02 18.01
CA ARG A 113 -15.82 4.89 17.55
C ARG A 113 -15.50 6.38 17.64
N HIS A 114 -14.23 6.73 17.49
CA HIS A 114 -13.81 8.13 17.32
C HIS A 114 -14.08 8.59 15.89
N GLU A 115 -14.07 9.89 15.65
CA GLU A 115 -14.00 10.40 14.28
C GLU A 115 -12.65 10.05 13.63
N LEU A 116 -12.68 9.69 12.34
CA LEU A 116 -11.46 9.43 11.60
C LEU A 116 -10.71 10.74 11.38
N ASN A 117 -9.49 10.84 11.91
CA ASN A 117 -8.58 11.92 11.57
C ASN A 117 -7.98 11.71 10.17
N SER A 118 -8.81 11.95 9.16
CA SER A 118 -8.48 11.71 7.75
C SER A 118 -7.27 12.53 7.30
N SER A 119 -7.13 13.77 7.77
CA SER A 119 -5.96 14.62 7.49
C SER A 119 -4.66 13.97 7.96
N LYS A 120 -4.63 13.41 9.18
CA LYS A 120 -3.44 12.72 9.69
C LYS A 120 -3.12 11.47 8.86
N VAL A 121 -4.12 10.68 8.51
CA VAL A 121 -3.93 9.47 7.67
C VAL A 121 -3.41 9.84 6.28
N LYS A 122 -3.99 10.86 5.64
CA LYS A 122 -3.55 11.35 4.32
C LYS A 122 -2.09 11.81 4.33
N ILE A 123 -1.70 12.60 5.34
CA ILE A 123 -0.31 13.07 5.47
C ILE A 123 0.64 11.89 5.67
N ALA A 124 0.31 10.95 6.56
CA ALA A 124 1.12 9.77 6.80
C ALA A 124 1.26 8.90 5.54
N LEU A 125 0.20 8.71 4.75
CA LEU A 125 0.24 8.01 3.47
C LEU A 125 1.13 8.72 2.44
N LYS A 126 1.01 10.04 2.30
CA LYS A 126 1.86 10.82 1.38
C LYS A 126 3.34 10.75 1.79
N MET A 127 3.64 10.83 3.09
CA MET A 127 5.00 10.63 3.62
C MET A 127 5.50 9.21 3.36
N LEU A 128 4.65 8.19 3.56
CA LEU A 128 4.99 6.79 3.32
C LEU A 128 5.32 6.57 1.84
N ILE A 129 4.46 7.01 0.93
CA ILE A 129 4.69 6.92 -0.51
C ILE A 129 5.97 7.66 -0.92
N LYS A 130 6.25 8.84 -0.36
CA LYS A 130 7.52 9.54 -0.62
C LYS A 130 8.74 8.74 -0.16
N ASN A 131 8.65 8.02 0.97
CA ASN A 131 9.70 7.10 1.39
C ASN A 131 9.85 5.90 0.45
N LEU A 132 8.75 5.37 -0.11
CA LEU A 132 8.81 4.31 -1.13
C LEU A 132 9.52 4.78 -2.39
N ILE A 133 9.26 6.01 -2.85
CA ILE A 133 9.93 6.60 -4.02
C ILE A 133 11.45 6.63 -3.79
N VAL A 134 11.90 7.21 -2.67
CA VAL A 134 13.35 7.31 -2.40
C VAL A 134 13.97 5.93 -2.13
N LEU A 135 13.21 4.98 -1.56
CA LEU A 135 13.69 3.62 -1.37
C LEU A 135 13.86 2.90 -2.72
N ALA A 136 12.93 3.06 -3.65
CA ALA A 136 13.03 2.55 -5.02
C ALA A 136 14.28 3.10 -5.74
N GLU A 137 14.54 4.40 -5.63
CA GLU A 137 15.74 5.05 -6.20
C GLU A 137 17.03 4.43 -5.65
N LYS A 138 17.08 4.09 -4.35
CA LYS A 138 18.23 3.40 -3.73
C LYS A 138 18.41 1.95 -4.18
N TYR A 139 17.39 1.35 -4.78
CA TYR A 139 17.47 0.06 -5.46
C TYR A 139 17.62 0.22 -6.98
N GLU A 140 17.95 1.42 -7.46
CA GLU A 140 18.20 1.74 -8.87
C GLU A 140 16.98 1.45 -9.75
N THR A 141 15.78 1.80 -9.26
CA THR A 141 14.51 1.70 -9.98
C THR A 141 13.58 2.85 -9.56
N THR A 142 12.37 2.89 -10.10
CA THR A 142 11.34 3.88 -9.77
C THR A 142 10.15 3.23 -9.09
N LEU A 143 9.37 4.01 -8.32
CA LEU A 143 8.13 3.48 -7.75
C LEU A 143 7.12 3.12 -8.84
N GLU A 144 7.15 3.83 -9.97
CA GLU A 144 6.35 3.58 -11.15
C GLU A 144 6.60 2.20 -11.78
N GLU A 145 7.87 1.76 -11.84
CA GLU A 145 8.25 0.43 -12.30
C GLU A 145 7.82 -0.66 -11.31
N ILE A 146 8.03 -0.43 -10.01
CA ILE A 146 7.58 -1.35 -8.94
C ILE A 146 6.05 -1.52 -8.99
N CYS A 147 5.32 -0.42 -9.15
CA CYS A 147 3.87 -0.41 -9.30
C CYS A 147 3.40 -1.20 -10.54
N GLU A 148 4.15 -1.11 -11.64
CA GLU A 148 3.86 -1.85 -12.86
C GLU A 148 4.07 -3.37 -12.68
N MET A 149 5.20 -3.76 -12.07
CA MET A 149 5.46 -5.15 -11.68
C MET A 149 4.38 -5.70 -10.75
N ASN A 150 3.89 -4.89 -9.81
CA ASN A 150 2.82 -5.28 -8.91
C ASN A 150 1.50 -5.55 -9.67
N ILE A 151 1.11 -4.67 -10.59
CA ILE A 151 -0.08 -4.88 -11.42
C ILE A 151 0.03 -6.13 -12.28
N ASP A 152 1.18 -6.39 -12.88
CA ASP A 152 1.38 -7.58 -13.71
C ASP A 152 1.31 -8.87 -12.89
N LYS A 153 1.94 -8.87 -11.70
CA LYS A 153 1.80 -9.96 -10.71
C LYS A 153 0.34 -10.19 -10.34
N LEU A 154 -0.40 -9.12 -10.00
CA LEU A 154 -1.80 -9.21 -9.60
C LEU A 154 -2.73 -9.61 -10.76
N LYS A 155 -2.44 -9.23 -12.01
CA LYS A 155 -3.18 -9.72 -13.18
C LYS A 155 -2.93 -11.21 -13.43
N LYS A 156 -1.70 -11.69 -13.25
CA LYS A 156 -1.39 -13.12 -13.35
C LYS A 156 -2.10 -13.91 -12.26
N ARG A 157 -2.08 -13.41 -11.02
CA ARG A 157 -2.74 -14.06 -9.87
C ARG A 157 -4.26 -14.00 -9.97
N TYR A 158 -4.81 -12.86 -10.37
CA TYR A 158 -6.23 -12.57 -10.42
C TYR A 158 -6.60 -12.05 -11.81
N PRO A 159 -6.85 -12.93 -12.81
CA PRO A 159 -7.14 -12.51 -14.18
C PRO A 159 -8.35 -11.57 -14.28
N GLU A 160 -9.47 -11.95 -13.65
CA GLU A 160 -10.70 -11.15 -13.66
C GLU A 160 -10.69 -10.09 -12.54
N SER A 161 -10.72 -10.55 -11.29
CA SER A 161 -10.65 -9.74 -10.07
C SER A 161 -10.23 -10.62 -8.90
N PHE A 162 -9.97 -10.00 -7.74
CA PHE A 162 -9.69 -10.76 -6.53
C PHE A 162 -10.77 -11.83 -6.27
N ASN A 163 -10.33 -13.05 -5.96
CA ASN A 163 -11.18 -14.11 -5.43
C ASN A 163 -10.35 -15.01 -4.49
N VAL A 164 -11.05 -15.68 -3.57
CA VAL A 164 -10.43 -16.46 -2.50
C VAL A 164 -9.64 -17.67 -3.03
N GLU A 165 -10.13 -18.31 -4.09
CA GLU A 165 -9.50 -19.51 -4.63
C GLU A 165 -8.15 -19.20 -5.26
N ASP A 166 -8.07 -18.13 -6.06
CA ASP A 166 -6.81 -17.69 -6.66
C ASP A 166 -5.83 -17.13 -5.63
N SER A 167 -6.35 -16.52 -4.55
CA SER A 167 -5.54 -16.07 -3.41
C SER A 167 -4.82 -17.23 -2.72
N LYS A 168 -5.45 -18.41 -2.65
CA LYS A 168 -4.84 -19.64 -2.13
C LYS A 168 -3.91 -20.31 -3.14
N LYS A 169 -4.32 -20.41 -4.42
CA LYS A 169 -3.54 -21.08 -5.48
C LYS A 169 -2.21 -20.40 -5.78
N ARG A 170 -2.17 -19.06 -5.73
CA ARG A 170 -0.98 -18.23 -5.97
C ARG A 170 -0.18 -18.65 -7.22
N VAL A 171 -0.85 -18.76 -8.36
CA VAL A 171 -0.26 -19.18 -9.66
C VAL A 171 0.89 -18.29 -10.14
N ASP A 172 1.03 -17.09 -9.58
CA ASP A 172 2.15 -16.19 -9.83
C ASP A 172 3.45 -16.63 -9.15
N THR A 173 3.37 -17.48 -8.12
CA THR A 173 4.51 -18.00 -7.34
C THR A 173 4.94 -19.41 -7.73
N VAL A 174 4.15 -20.11 -8.55
CA VAL A 174 4.50 -21.44 -9.06
C VAL A 174 5.49 -21.27 -10.22
N GLN A 175 6.75 -21.66 -9.99
CA GLN A 175 7.77 -21.89 -11.02
C GLN A 175 7.61 -23.30 -11.59
#